data_AF-A0A357GTZ4-F1
#
_entry.id   AF-A0A357GTZ4-F1
#
_cell.length_a   1.000
_cell.length_b   1.000
_cell.length_c   1.000
_cell.angle_alpha   90.00
_cell.angle_beta   90.00
_cell.angle_gamma   90.00
#
_symmetry.space_group_name_H-M   'P 1'
#
loop_
_entity.id
_entity.type
_entity.pdbx_description
1 polymer ?
#
loop_
_entity_poly.entity_id
_entity_poly.type
_entity_poly.pdbx_seq_one_letter_code
_entity_poly.pdbx_strand_id
1 'polypeptide(L)'
;MLKNILSKPIIIYALLKNILIIFLVIWAFALLGEAFLPGFVSTNISFLKLTLLIFGVIFSIYLVSKKIETPESMPMEIPKFTLFTTIFFVIIISGLALLKFNYFSNITITLTTLLILFYFYKELLDKER
;
A
#
# COMPACT_ATOMS: atom_id res chain seq x y z
N MET A 1 -13.11 3.85 -33.90
CA MET A 1 -11.97 3.25 -33.18
C MET A 1 -12.04 3.57 -31.68
N LEU A 2 -13.21 3.38 -31.04
CA LEU A 2 -13.53 3.95 -29.72
C LEU A 2 -14.31 2.98 -28.81
N LYS A 3 -14.35 1.68 -29.15
CA LYS A 3 -15.22 0.70 -28.48
C LYS A 3 -14.50 -0.16 -27.44
N ASN A 4 -13.19 0.02 -27.24
CA ASN A 4 -12.36 -0.89 -26.44
C ASN A 4 -11.84 -0.30 -25.11
N ILE A 5 -12.21 0.94 -24.76
CA ILE A 5 -11.72 1.63 -23.54
C ILE A 5 -12.47 1.15 -22.28
N LEU A 6 -13.58 0.43 -22.43
CA LEU A 6 -14.48 -0.02 -21.36
C LEU A 6 -14.50 -1.53 -21.18
N SER A 7 -13.34 -2.20 -21.29
CA SER A 7 -13.29 -3.60 -20.88
C SER A 7 -13.48 -3.66 -19.36
N LYS A 8 -14.50 -4.39 -18.89
CA LYS A 8 -14.76 -4.68 -17.47
C LYS A 8 -13.49 -4.92 -16.63
N PRO A 9 -12.46 -5.65 -17.11
CA PRO A 9 -11.24 -5.85 -16.33
C PRO A 9 -10.43 -4.57 -16.07
N ILE A 10 -10.38 -3.58 -16.98
CA ILE A 10 -9.66 -2.31 -16.76
C ILE A 10 -10.27 -1.50 -15.61
N ILE A 11 -11.60 -1.45 -15.53
CA ILE A 11 -12.32 -0.76 -14.44
C ILE A 11 -12.07 -1.46 -13.10
N ILE A 12 -12.11 -2.80 -13.08
CA ILE A 12 -11.82 -3.60 -11.88
C ILE A 12 -10.38 -3.36 -11.41
N TYR A 13 -9.42 -3.30 -12.33
CA TYR A 13 -8.03 -3.01 -12.01
C TYR A 13 -7.86 -1.62 -11.38
N ALA A 14 -8.48 -0.59 -11.95
CA ALA A 14 -8.43 0.78 -11.39
C ALA A 14 -9.07 0.86 -10.00
N LEU A 15 -10.23 0.19 -9.80
CA LEU A 15 -10.88 0.11 -8.50
C LEU A 15 -10.02 -0.60 -7.46
N LEU A 16 -9.39 -1.73 -7.81
CA LEU A 16 -8.50 -2.46 -6.91
C LEU A 16 -7.28 -1.61 -6.51
N LYS A 17 -6.69 -0.84 -7.44
CA LYS A 17 -5.62 0.13 -7.12
C LYS A 17 -6.10 1.18 -6.12
N ASN A 18 -7.29 1.76 -6.31
CA ASN A 18 -7.83 2.76 -5.37
C ASN A 18 -8.13 2.15 -3.99
N ILE A 19 -8.68 0.93 -3.95
CA ILE A 19 -8.92 0.20 -2.69
C ILE A 19 -7.61 -0.08 -1.96
N LEU A 20 -6.55 -0.46 -2.68
CA LEU A 20 -5.22 -0.67 -2.09
C LEU A 20 -4.72 0.62 -1.43
N ILE A 21 -4.82 1.76 -2.11
CA ILE A 21 -4.39 3.05 -1.55
C ILE A 21 -5.17 3.36 -0.27
N ILE A 22 -6.50 3.18 -0.27
CA ILE A 22 -7.32 3.41 0.91
C ILE A 22 -6.88 2.52 2.08
N PHE A 23 -6.62 1.23 1.84
CA PHE A 23 -6.15 0.34 2.91
C PHE A 23 -4.76 0.68 3.41
N LEU A 24 -3.85 1.14 2.55
CA LEU A 24 -2.53 1.63 2.96
C LEU A 24 -2.65 2.88 3.84
N VAL A 25 -3.55 3.80 3.50
CA VAL A 25 -3.83 5.00 4.33
C VAL A 25 -4.40 4.60 5.68
N ILE A 26 -5.40 3.71 5.72
CA ILE A 26 -5.98 3.19 6.97
C ILE A 26 -4.89 2.50 7.81
N TRP A 27 -4.00 1.73 7.19
CA TRP A 27 -2.90 1.05 7.87
C TRP A 27 -1.89 2.03 8.46
N ALA A 28 -1.54 3.09 7.73
CA ALA A 28 -0.67 4.16 8.23
C ALA A 28 -1.29 4.89 9.43
N PHE A 29 -2.58 5.24 9.36
CA PHE A 29 -3.28 5.85 10.49
C PHE A 29 -3.45 4.89 11.68
N ALA A 30 -3.65 3.61 11.42
CA ALA A 30 -3.68 2.59 12.46
C ALA A 30 -2.33 2.51 13.19
N LEU A 31 -1.21 2.55 12.46
CA LEU A 31 0.12 2.61 13.07
C LEU A 31 0.37 3.90 13.84
N LEU A 32 -0.03 5.06 13.30
CA LEU A 32 0.06 6.33 14.00
C LEU A 32 -0.75 6.29 15.30
N GLY A 33 -2.01 5.85 15.22
CA GLY A 33 -2.88 5.70 16.37
C GLY A 33 -2.25 4.84 17.46
N GLU A 34 -1.59 3.75 17.07
CA GLU A 34 -0.95 2.87 18.04
C GLU A 34 0.41 3.36 18.56
N ALA A 35 1.11 4.17 17.77
CA ALA A 35 2.32 4.87 18.22
C ALA A 35 1.99 5.92 19.29
N PHE A 36 0.88 6.66 19.12
CA PHE A 36 0.42 7.69 20.07
C PHE A 36 -0.36 7.14 21.26
N LEU A 37 -1.31 6.22 21.03
CA LEU A 37 -2.20 5.63 22.03
C LEU A 37 -2.12 4.10 21.97
N PRO A 38 -1.11 3.48 22.60
CA PRO A 38 -0.89 2.04 22.52
C PRO A 38 -2.09 1.27 23.11
N GLY A 39 -2.56 0.25 22.40
CA GLY A 39 -3.69 -0.58 22.78
C GLY A 39 -5.04 -0.09 22.23
N PHE A 40 -5.16 1.16 21.79
CA PHE A 40 -6.45 1.71 21.36
C PHE A 40 -6.89 1.14 20.00
N VAL A 41 -5.99 1.12 19.03
CA VAL A 41 -6.25 0.60 17.69
C VAL A 41 -6.21 -0.93 17.71
N SER A 42 -5.24 -1.56 18.38
CA SER A 42 -5.12 -3.03 18.40
C SER A 42 -6.26 -3.74 19.13
N THR A 43 -6.99 -3.05 20.03
CA THR A 43 -8.20 -3.60 20.67
C THR A 43 -9.38 -3.71 19.71
N ASN A 44 -9.49 -2.79 18.75
CA ASN A 44 -10.64 -2.70 17.84
C ASN A 44 -10.34 -3.25 16.44
N ILE A 45 -9.09 -3.15 15.98
CA ILE A 45 -8.65 -3.52 14.65
C ILE A 45 -7.44 -4.44 14.77
N SER A 46 -7.62 -5.70 14.35
CA SER A 46 -6.51 -6.64 14.27
C SER A 46 -5.57 -6.26 13.11
N PHE A 47 -4.34 -5.84 13.44
CA PHE A 47 -3.29 -5.55 12.46
C PHE A 47 -3.06 -6.70 11.48
N LEU A 48 -3.17 -7.94 11.94
CA LEU A 48 -3.05 -9.13 11.11
C LEU A 48 -4.15 -9.17 10.03
N LYS A 49 -5.41 -8.91 10.41
CA LYS A 49 -6.53 -8.91 9.46
C LYS A 49 -6.37 -7.81 8.41
N LEU A 50 -5.99 -6.60 8.83
CA LEU A 50 -5.76 -5.48 7.91
C LEU A 50 -4.61 -5.80 6.93
N THR A 51 -3.53 -6.40 7.43
CA THR A 51 -2.38 -6.80 6.61
C THR A 51 -2.76 -7.88 5.60
N LEU A 52 -3.47 -8.93 6.01
CA LEU A 52 -3.97 -9.98 5.10
C LEU A 52 -4.88 -9.41 4.02
N LEU A 53 -5.69 -8.41 4.35
CA LEU A 53 -6.59 -7.74 3.41
C LEU A 53 -5.80 -6.95 2.36
N ILE A 54 -4.73 -6.25 2.76
CA ILE A 54 -3.79 -5.58 1.85
C ILE A 54 -3.15 -6.61 0.90
N PHE A 55 -2.61 -7.71 1.41
CA PHE A 55 -2.04 -8.78 0.59
C PHE A 55 -3.08 -9.40 -0.37
N GLY A 56 -4.32 -9.60 0.09
CA GLY A 56 -5.40 -10.11 -0.75
C GLY A 56 -5.76 -9.17 -1.90
N VAL A 57 -5.75 -7.86 -1.68
CA VAL A 57 -5.96 -6.86 -2.74
C VAL A 57 -4.78 -6.86 -3.71
N ILE A 58 -3.54 -6.92 -3.23
CA ILE A 58 -2.35 -7.00 -4.09
C ILE A 58 -2.39 -8.25 -4.98
N PHE A 59 -2.74 -9.41 -4.42
CA PHE A 59 -2.89 -10.64 -5.19
C PHE A 59 -4.01 -10.53 -6.24
N SER A 60 -5.12 -9.89 -5.89
CA SER A 60 -6.21 -9.63 -6.83
C SER A 60 -5.78 -8.70 -7.97
N ILE A 61 -5.02 -7.64 -7.68
CA ILE A 61 -4.43 -6.75 -8.68
C ILE A 61 -3.54 -7.55 -9.63
N TYR A 62 -2.66 -8.42 -9.10
CA TYR A 62 -1.77 -9.26 -9.90
C TYR A 62 -2.52 -10.24 -10.81
N LEU A 63 -3.61 -10.85 -10.34
CA LEU A 63 -4.41 -11.75 -11.16
C LEU A 63 -5.16 -11.01 -12.28
N VAL A 64 -5.66 -9.80 -11.98
CA VAL A 64 -6.38 -8.98 -12.95
C VAL A 64 -5.41 -8.37 -13.97
N SER A 65 -4.21 -7.97 -13.55
CA SER A 65 -3.18 -7.41 -14.44
C SER A 65 -2.70 -8.43 -15.49
N LYS A 66 -2.72 -9.73 -15.18
CA LYS A 66 -2.41 -10.79 -16.17
C LYS A 66 -3.44 -10.91 -17.31
N LYS A 67 -4.66 -10.40 -17.11
CA LYS A 67 -5.77 -10.52 -18.08
C LYS A 67 -5.97 -9.26 -18.93
N ILE A 68 -5.18 -8.22 -18.70
CA ILE A 68 -5.30 -6.92 -19.36
C ILE A 68 -3.98 -6.68 -20.10
N GLU A 69 -4.05 -6.46 -21.42
CA GLU A 69 -2.98 -5.75 -22.12
C GLU A 69 -2.96 -4.34 -21.54
N THR A 70 -1.99 -4.07 -20.67
CA THR A 70 -1.89 -2.82 -19.94
C THR A 70 -1.92 -1.65 -20.91
N PRO A 71 -2.94 -0.77 -20.88
CA PRO A 71 -2.77 0.53 -21.51
C PRO A 71 -1.59 1.20 -20.81
N GLU A 72 -0.66 1.73 -21.61
CA GLU A 72 0.50 2.47 -21.12
C GLU A 72 0.06 3.40 -20.00
N SER A 73 0.72 3.23 -18.85
CA SER A 73 0.43 3.99 -17.66
C SER A 73 0.39 5.47 -18.02
N MET A 74 -0.70 6.18 -17.71
CA MET A 74 -0.60 7.63 -17.61
C MET A 74 0.55 7.92 -16.63
N PRO A 75 1.55 8.73 -17.03
CA PRO A 75 2.57 9.18 -16.11
C PRO A 75 1.89 10.01 -15.03
N MET A 76 1.62 9.40 -13.89
CA MET A 76 1.34 10.14 -12.67
C MET A 76 2.69 10.65 -12.20
N GLU A 77 3.02 11.89 -12.57
CA GLU A 77 4.20 12.59 -12.06
C GLU A 77 3.99 12.85 -10.57
N ILE A 78 4.46 11.92 -9.73
CA ILE A 78 4.50 12.15 -8.29
C ILE A 78 5.71 13.04 -8.01
N PRO A 79 5.53 14.24 -7.41
CA PRO A 79 6.65 15.13 -7.11
C PRO A 79 7.67 14.42 -6.21
N LYS A 80 8.96 14.53 -6.57
CA LYS A 80 10.08 13.92 -5.80
C LYS A 80 10.04 14.29 -4.31
N PHE A 81 9.56 15.50 -3.98
CA PHE A 81 9.35 15.96 -2.61
C PHE A 81 8.24 15.20 -1.86
N THR A 82 7.09 14.98 -2.51
CA THR A 82 5.98 14.19 -1.95
C THR A 82 6.39 12.73 -1.73
N LEU A 83 7.24 12.21 -2.62
CA LEU A 83 7.78 10.86 -2.54
C LEU A 83 8.76 10.71 -1.36
N PHE A 84 9.72 11.63 -1.25
CA PHE A 84 10.68 11.65 -0.15
C PHE A 84 9.99 11.80 1.22
N THR A 85 9.02 12.72 1.32
CA THR A 85 8.27 12.92 2.56
C THR A 85 7.46 11.67 2.93
N THR A 86 6.82 11.00 1.96
CA THR A 86 6.09 9.75 2.21
C THR A 86 7.00 8.64 2.73
N ILE A 87 8.15 8.39 2.08
CA ILE A 87 9.12 7.38 2.53
C ILE A 87 9.64 7.70 3.94
N PHE A 88 10.00 8.96 4.17
CA PHE A 88 10.51 9.42 5.47
C PHE A 88 9.50 9.20 6.60
N PHE A 89 8.24 9.59 6.39
CA PHE A 89 7.18 9.35 7.37
C PHE A 89 6.93 7.86 7.59
N VAL A 90 6.91 7.04 6.54
CA VAL A 90 6.74 5.58 6.68
C VAL A 90 7.84 4.96 7.54
N ILE A 91 9.10 5.36 7.36
CA ILE A 91 10.23 4.86 8.17
C ILE A 91 10.11 5.30 9.63
N ILE A 92 9.81 6.58 9.88
CA ILE A 92 9.67 7.11 11.25
C ILE A 92 8.50 6.44 11.98
N ILE A 93 7.35 6.36 11.33
CA ILE A 93 6.14 5.77 11.92
C ILE A 93 6.37 4.29 12.21
N SER A 94 7.01 3.55 11.29
CA SER A 94 7.35 2.15 11.49
C SER A 94 8.35 1.98 12.64
N GLY A 95 9.40 2.82 12.70
CA GLY A 95 10.39 2.78 13.77
C GLY A 95 9.79 3.07 15.15
N LEU A 96 8.92 4.08 15.24
CA LEU A 96 8.20 4.42 16.48
C LEU A 96 7.22 3.33 16.91
N ALA A 97 6.53 2.71 15.95
CA ALA A 97 5.67 1.56 16.21
C ALA A 97 6.46 0.39 16.80
N LEU A 98 7.58 -0.01 16.16
CA LEU A 98 8.38 -1.18 16.56
C LEU A 98 8.84 -1.17 18.03
N LEU A 99 9.02 0.02 18.62
CA LEU A 99 9.43 0.17 20.02
C LEU A 99 8.35 -0.24 21.04
N LYS A 100 7.08 -0.25 20.66
CA LYS A 100 5.94 -0.50 21.56
C LYS A 100 5.23 -1.84 21.32
N PHE A 101 5.50 -2.51 20.21
CA PHE A 101 4.79 -3.71 19.78
C PHE A 101 5.52 -5.01 20.14
N ASN A 102 4.76 -6.10 20.31
CA ASN A 102 5.29 -7.44 20.52
C ASN A 102 6.02 -7.96 19.27
N TYR A 103 6.93 -8.93 19.42
CA TYR A 103 7.81 -9.47 18.38
C TYR A 103 7.07 -9.89 17.10
N PHE A 104 5.90 -10.53 17.22
CA PHE A 104 5.11 -10.96 16.06
C PHE A 104 4.47 -9.78 15.30
N SER A 105 3.99 -8.78 16.03
CA SER A 105 3.49 -7.53 15.43
C SER A 105 4.63 -6.78 14.76
N ASN A 106 5.81 -6.77 15.35
CA ASN A 106 7.01 -6.16 14.76
C ASN A 106 7.38 -6.80 13.42
N ILE A 107 7.42 -8.13 13.34
CA ILE A 107 7.65 -8.85 12.07
C ILE A 107 6.62 -8.43 11.01
N THR A 108 5.34 -8.37 11.39
CA THR A 108 4.24 -8.01 10.49
C THR A 108 4.38 -6.58 9.97
N ILE A 109 4.72 -5.64 10.86
CA ILE A 109 4.94 -4.23 10.52
C ILE A 109 6.13 -4.12 9.57
N THR A 110 7.27 -4.73 9.91
CA THR A 110 8.48 -4.69 9.07
C THR A 110 8.24 -5.26 7.67
N LEU A 111 7.57 -6.40 7.55
CA LEU A 111 7.25 -7.00 6.25
C LEU A 111 6.35 -6.09 5.41
N THR A 112 5.33 -5.50 6.03
CA THR A 112 4.39 -4.60 5.34
C THR A 112 5.08 -3.31 4.93
N THR A 113 5.90 -2.72 5.80
CA THR A 113 6.71 -1.54 5.49
C THR A 113 7.67 -1.81 4.33
N LEU A 114 8.37 -2.94 4.34
CA LEU A 114 9.24 -3.34 3.21
C LEU A 114 8.46 -3.49 1.92
N LEU A 115 7.25 -4.05 1.99
CA LEU A 115 6.39 -4.22 0.82
C LEU A 115 5.92 -2.88 0.26
N ILE A 116 5.54 -1.94 1.13
CA ILE A 116 5.19 -0.56 0.74
C ILE A 116 6.38 0.13 0.07
N LEU A 117 7.56 0.05 0.69
CA LEU A 117 8.80 0.62 0.12
C LEU A 117 9.15 -0.02 -1.22
N PHE A 118 8.98 -1.34 -1.35
CA PHE A 118 9.19 -2.07 -2.60
C PHE A 118 8.19 -1.65 -3.69
N TYR A 119 6.92 -1.47 -3.35
CA TYR A 119 5.91 -0.98 -4.28
C TYR A 119 6.26 0.43 -4.78
N PHE A 120 6.65 1.33 -3.86
CA PHE A 120 7.11 2.66 -4.24
C PHE A 120 8.37 2.61 -5.10
N TYR A 121 9.35 1.76 -4.75
CA TYR A 121 10.55 1.56 -5.56
C TYR A 121 10.19 1.12 -6.99
N LYS A 122 9.35 0.10 -7.13
CA LYS A 122 8.99 -0.45 -8.45
C LYS A 122 8.14 0.51 -9.29
N GLU A 123 7.12 1.13 -8.70
CA GLU A 123 6.21 2.00 -9.46
C GLU A 123 6.88 3.36 -9.81
N LEU A 124 7.91 3.79 -9.07
CA LEU A 124 8.49 5.13 -9.19
C LEU A 124 9.96 5.20 -9.65
N LEU A 125 10.82 4.22 -9.34
CA LEU A 125 12.21 4.20 -9.82
C LEU A 125 12.39 3.37 -11.09
N ASP A 126 11.60 2.31 -11.29
CA ASP A 126 11.69 1.44 -12.48
C ASP A 126 11.07 2.09 -13.72
N LYS A 127 10.45 3.27 -13.56
CA LYS A 127 9.83 4.05 -14.65
C LYS A 127 10.78 5.05 -15.31
N GLU A 128 11.95 5.30 -14.71
CA GLU A 128 13.01 6.18 -15.24
C GLU A 128 14.10 5.41 -16.03
N ARG A 129 13.91 4.11 -16.35
CA ARG A 129 14.83 3.32 -17.21
C ARG A 129 14.19 2.82 -18.49
#